data_AF-A0A2D7QXT7-F1
#
_entry.id   AF-A0A2D7QXT7-F1
#
_cell.length_a   1.000
_cell.length_b   1.000
_cell.length_c   1.000
_cell.angle_alpha   90.00
_cell.angle_beta   90.00
_cell.angle_gamma   90.00
#
_symmetry.space_group_name_H-M   'P 1'
#
loop_
_entity.id
_entity.type
_entity.pdbx_description
1 polymer ?
#
loop_
_entity_poly.entity_id
_entity_poly.type
_entity_poly.pdbx_seq_one_letter_code
_entity_poly.pdbx_strand_id
1 'polypeptide(L)'
;GIRPAINAGLSVSRVGGAAQTKAVKKLGGSIRLDLAQYRELAAFAQFASDLDAETKAQIDRGIRVTELMKQAQYSPLNVAETATSLFAANSGALDDVEANKVVAFEAALLAYMNTSQKDLMDSINESGDYNDDIAAKLQAAIDDFKANNTW
;
A
#
# COMPACT_ATOMS: atom_id res chain seq x y z
N GLY A 1 9.94 -12.25 -8.66
CA GLY A 1 10.23 -10.98 -9.38
C GLY A 1 9.06 -10.03 -9.24
N ILE A 2 9.20 -8.76 -9.64
CA ILE A 2 8.12 -7.77 -9.60
C ILE A 2 7.13 -8.06 -10.74
N ARG A 3 5.90 -8.42 -10.39
CA ARG A 3 4.81 -8.71 -11.33
C ARG A 3 3.52 -8.13 -10.73
N PRO A 4 2.80 -7.25 -11.45
CA PRO A 4 3.08 -6.74 -12.79
C PRO A 4 4.33 -5.84 -12.86
N ALA A 5 5.06 -5.89 -13.98
CA ALA A 5 6.35 -5.20 -14.16
C ALA A 5 6.17 -3.71 -14.54
N ILE A 6 5.45 -2.95 -13.70
CA ILE A 6 5.16 -1.53 -13.95
C ILE A 6 6.32 -0.64 -13.51
N ASN A 7 6.64 0.36 -14.34
CA ASN A 7 7.63 1.38 -14.00
C ASN A 7 6.91 2.66 -13.53
N ALA A 8 6.79 2.90 -12.23
CA ALA A 8 6.06 4.04 -11.66
C ALA A 8 6.60 5.43 -12.09
N GLY A 9 7.91 5.54 -12.35
CA GLY A 9 8.56 6.80 -12.78
C GLY A 9 8.36 7.13 -14.26
N LEU A 10 8.30 6.11 -15.13
CA LEU A 10 8.10 6.29 -16.57
C LEU A 10 6.63 6.20 -16.99
N SER A 11 5.80 5.48 -16.23
CA SER A 11 4.40 5.27 -16.57
C SER A 11 3.57 6.50 -16.21
N VAL A 12 2.76 6.97 -17.15
CA VAL A 12 1.92 8.16 -16.98
C VAL A 12 0.51 7.88 -17.45
N SER A 13 -0.49 8.28 -16.65
CA SER A 13 -1.87 8.43 -17.10
C SER A 13 -2.12 9.89 -17.47
N ARG A 14 -2.56 10.14 -18.71
CA ARG A 14 -2.93 11.49 -19.18
C ARG A 14 -4.28 11.97 -18.63
N VAL A 15 -5.14 11.05 -18.18
CA VAL A 15 -6.40 11.36 -17.51
C VAL A 15 -6.18 11.64 -16.02
N GLY A 16 -5.14 11.04 -15.44
CA GLY A 16 -4.76 11.24 -14.04
C GLY A 16 -5.83 10.73 -13.07
N GLY A 17 -5.93 11.40 -11.92
CA GLY A 17 -6.87 11.03 -10.85
C GLY A 17 -8.34 11.31 -11.15
N ALA A 18 -8.68 11.88 -12.32
CA ALA A 18 -10.08 12.10 -12.71
C ALA A 18 -10.83 10.79 -13.02
N ALA A 19 -10.09 9.72 -13.38
CA ALA A 19 -10.65 8.40 -13.67
C ALA A 19 -10.67 7.46 -12.44
N GLN A 20 -10.33 7.95 -11.25
CA GLN A 20 -10.19 7.14 -10.04
C GLN A 20 -11.31 7.43 -9.05
N THR A 21 -11.70 6.42 -8.27
CA THR A 21 -12.53 6.63 -7.07
C THR A 21 -11.80 7.53 -6.08
N LYS A 22 -12.54 8.21 -5.22
CA LYS A 22 -11.96 9.18 -4.28
C LYS A 22 -10.99 8.51 -3.31
N ALA A 23 -11.29 7.29 -2.86
CA ALA A 23 -10.38 6.47 -2.04
C ALA A 23 -9.06 6.17 -2.75
N VAL A 24 -9.10 5.56 -3.93
CA VAL A 24 -7.89 5.18 -4.67
C VAL A 24 -7.07 6.41 -5.06
N LYS A 25 -7.74 7.50 -5.45
CA LYS A 25 -7.06 8.77 -5.76
C LYS A 25 -6.32 9.34 -4.56
N LYS A 26 -6.98 9.38 -3.40
CA LYS A 26 -6.40 9.97 -2.19
C LYS A 26 -5.20 9.14 -1.70
N LEU A 27 -5.35 7.82 -1.67
CA LEU A 27 -4.36 6.90 -1.11
C LEU A 27 -3.23 6.56 -2.09
N GLY A 28 -3.53 6.47 -3.39
CA GLY A 28 -2.53 6.13 -4.41
C GLY A 28 -1.61 7.30 -4.79
N GLY A 29 -2.01 8.54 -4.49
CA GLY A 29 -1.23 9.73 -4.83
C GLY A 29 0.14 9.78 -4.14
N SER A 30 0.17 9.53 -2.83
CA SER A 30 1.42 9.46 -2.04
C SER A 30 2.28 8.29 -2.47
N ILE A 31 1.68 7.10 -2.61
CA ILE A 31 2.39 5.86 -2.98
C ILE A 31 3.16 6.01 -4.29
N ARG A 32 2.59 6.70 -5.29
CA ARG A 32 3.30 6.94 -6.56
C ARG A 32 4.56 7.79 -6.36
N LEU A 33 4.48 8.82 -5.53
CA LEU A 33 5.60 9.71 -5.24
C LEU A 33 6.69 8.95 -4.47
N ASP A 34 6.28 8.20 -3.45
CA ASP A 34 7.19 7.39 -2.62
C ASP A 34 7.94 6.35 -3.46
N LEU A 35 7.24 5.65 -4.37
CA LEU A 35 7.87 4.68 -5.28
C LEU A 35 8.84 5.32 -6.28
N ALA A 36 8.58 6.55 -6.71
CA ALA A 36 9.47 7.28 -7.60
C ALA A 36 10.74 7.70 -6.85
N GLN A 37 10.60 8.31 -5.67
CA GLN A 37 11.71 8.73 -4.81
C GLN A 37 12.55 7.54 -4.35
N TYR A 38 11.92 6.44 -3.95
CA TYR A 38 12.60 5.20 -3.58
C TYR A 38 13.54 4.72 -4.66
N ARG A 39 13.13 4.75 -5.94
CA ARG A 39 13.99 4.31 -7.03
C ARG A 39 15.21 5.18 -7.24
N GLU A 40 15.07 6.48 -7.07
CA GLU A 40 16.21 7.41 -7.12
C GLU A 40 17.16 7.10 -5.96
N LEU A 41 16.65 7.07 -4.73
CA LEU A 41 17.43 6.81 -3.52
C LEU A 41 18.11 5.43 -3.53
N ALA A 42 17.43 4.39 -3.98
CA ALA A 42 17.98 3.04 -4.07
C ALA A 42 19.15 2.97 -5.07
N ALA A 43 19.15 3.78 -6.13
CA ALA A 43 20.29 3.87 -7.04
C ALA A 43 21.48 4.61 -6.39
N PHE A 44 21.23 5.69 -5.65
CA PHE A 44 22.29 6.42 -4.92
C PHE A 44 22.89 5.59 -3.78
N ALA A 45 22.05 4.85 -3.05
CA ALA A 45 22.45 3.99 -1.94
C ALA A 45 23.44 2.88 -2.34
N GLN A 46 23.48 2.49 -3.63
CA GLN A 46 24.46 1.51 -4.11
C GLN A 46 25.90 2.06 -4.13
N PHE A 47 26.06 3.38 -4.10
CA PHE A 47 27.35 4.06 -4.18
C PHE A 47 27.76 4.74 -2.86
N ALA A 48 26.90 4.71 -1.84
CA ALA A 48 27.17 5.33 -0.54
C ALA A 48 27.42 4.24 0.52
N SER A 49 28.50 4.38 1.29
CA SER A 49 28.86 3.44 2.37
C SER A 49 28.10 3.69 3.67
N ASP A 50 27.78 4.96 3.96
CA ASP A 50 27.00 5.37 5.13
C ASP A 50 25.79 6.18 4.67
N LEU A 51 24.61 5.69 5.01
CA LEU A 51 23.35 6.41 4.86
C LEU A 51 22.91 6.86 6.25
N ASP A 52 22.43 8.09 6.35
CA ASP A 52 21.76 8.54 7.55
C ASP A 52 20.48 7.72 7.81
N ALA A 53 19.98 7.78 9.05
CA ALA A 53 18.85 6.97 9.48
C ALA A 53 17.54 7.30 8.73
N GLU A 54 17.34 8.54 8.30
CA GLU A 54 16.14 8.98 7.59
C GLU A 54 16.14 8.41 6.16
N THR A 55 17.27 8.54 5.46
CA THR A 55 17.46 7.96 4.12
C THR A 55 17.28 6.44 4.15
N LYS A 56 17.82 5.77 5.17
CA LYS A 56 17.65 4.33 5.36
C LYS A 56 16.18 3.96 5.57
N ALA A 57 15.46 4.66 6.44
CA ALA A 57 14.04 4.41 6.69
C ALA A 57 13.19 4.61 5.42
N GLN A 58 13.50 5.62 4.62
CA GLN A 58 12.79 5.87 3.35
C GLN A 58 13.04 4.75 2.33
N ILE A 59 14.27 4.23 2.24
CA ILE A 59 14.60 3.08 1.39
C ILE A 59 13.86 1.83 1.86
N ASP A 60 13.88 1.57 3.17
CA ASP A 60 13.24 0.42 3.81
C ASP A 60 11.72 0.44 3.58
N ARG A 61 11.08 1.60 3.68
CA ARG A 61 9.68 1.79 3.33
C ARG A 61 9.43 1.55 1.85
N GLY A 62 10.27 2.12 0.97
CA GLY A 62 10.14 1.94 -0.48
C GLY A 62 10.27 0.49 -0.93
N ILE A 63 11.13 -0.31 -0.27
CA ILE A 63 11.22 -1.77 -0.48
C ILE A 63 9.88 -2.42 -0.17
N ARG A 64 9.29 -2.15 1.00
CA ARG A 64 8.00 -2.74 1.43
C ARG A 64 6.85 -2.34 0.52
N VAL A 65 6.77 -1.08 0.12
CA VAL A 65 5.75 -0.60 -0.82
C VAL A 65 5.93 -1.27 -2.19
N THR A 66 7.18 -1.46 -2.65
CA THR A 66 7.45 -2.18 -3.90
C THR A 66 7.02 -3.65 -3.82
N GLU A 67 7.22 -4.31 -2.68
CA GLU A 67 6.75 -5.66 -2.42
C GLU A 67 5.22 -5.75 -2.43
N LEU A 68 4.53 -4.79 -1.81
CA LEU A 68 3.07 -4.69 -1.79
C LEU A 68 2.47 -4.53 -3.20
N MET A 69 3.17 -3.89 -4.14
CA MET A 69 2.67 -3.74 -5.51
C MET A 69 2.70 -5.04 -6.33
N LYS A 70 3.17 -6.16 -5.74
CA LYS A 70 3.14 -7.46 -6.41
C LYS A 70 1.75 -8.06 -6.32
N GLN A 71 1.26 -8.52 -7.46
CA GLN A 71 -0.06 -9.13 -7.55
C GLN A 71 0.00 -10.40 -8.40
N ALA A 72 -0.57 -11.48 -7.87
CA ALA A 72 -0.68 -12.74 -8.58
C ALA A 72 -1.63 -12.61 -9.79
N GLN A 73 -1.35 -13.40 -10.82
CA GLN A 73 -2.24 -13.46 -11.98
C GLN A 73 -3.62 -13.99 -11.55
N TYR A 74 -4.68 -13.45 -12.17
CA TYR A 74 -6.08 -13.82 -11.90
C TYR A 74 -6.56 -13.54 -10.47
N SER A 75 -5.85 -12.69 -9.73
CA SER A 75 -6.22 -12.27 -8.37
C SER A 75 -6.50 -10.77 -8.33
N PRO A 76 -7.50 -10.23 -9.08
CA PRO A 76 -7.81 -8.81 -9.08
C PRO A 76 -8.30 -8.37 -7.69
N LEU A 77 -7.86 -7.18 -7.25
CA LEU A 77 -8.38 -6.54 -6.04
C LEU A 77 -9.55 -5.63 -6.41
N ASN A 78 -10.60 -5.64 -5.57
CA ASN A 78 -11.69 -4.66 -5.68
C ASN A 78 -11.26 -3.28 -5.12
N VAL A 79 -12.18 -2.31 -5.14
CA VAL A 79 -11.88 -0.93 -4.72
C VAL A 79 -11.53 -0.86 -3.24
N ALA A 80 -12.27 -1.55 -2.38
CA ALA A 80 -12.05 -1.57 -0.95
C ALA A 80 -10.75 -2.29 -0.58
N GLU A 81 -10.44 -3.41 -1.23
CA GLU A 81 -9.17 -4.14 -1.05
C GLU A 81 -7.99 -3.28 -1.48
N THR A 82 -8.08 -2.66 -2.67
CA THR A 82 -7.03 -1.74 -3.15
C THR A 82 -6.86 -0.56 -2.19
N ALA A 83 -7.95 0.03 -1.70
CA ALA A 83 -7.89 1.13 -0.73
C ALA A 83 -7.25 0.68 0.59
N THR A 84 -7.59 -0.51 1.08
CA THR A 84 -7.01 -1.08 2.32
C THR A 84 -5.50 -1.27 2.17
N SER A 85 -5.03 -1.91 1.10
CA SER A 85 -3.59 -2.11 0.86
C SER A 85 -2.84 -0.78 0.78
N LEU A 86 -3.38 0.20 0.03
CA LEU A 86 -2.77 1.52 -0.08
C LEU A 86 -2.78 2.28 1.26
N PHE A 87 -3.82 2.13 2.07
CA PHE A 87 -3.90 2.73 3.40
C PHE A 87 -2.85 2.12 4.34
N ALA A 88 -2.69 0.79 4.35
CA ALA A 88 -1.68 0.11 5.15
C ALA A 88 -0.25 0.59 4.81
N ALA A 89 0.05 0.80 3.52
CA ALA A 89 1.32 1.38 3.10
C ALA A 89 1.52 2.85 3.52
N ASN A 90 0.43 3.63 3.57
CA ASN A 90 0.48 5.05 3.92
C ASN A 90 0.56 5.30 5.43
N SER A 91 -0.07 4.45 6.24
CA SER A 91 -0.17 4.59 7.71
C SER A 91 1.08 4.12 8.47
N GLY A 92 2.06 3.52 7.80
CA GLY A 92 3.23 2.92 8.46
C GLY A 92 2.96 1.51 9.01
N ALA A 93 1.79 0.92 8.72
CA ALA A 93 1.42 -0.41 9.21
C ALA A 93 2.39 -1.53 8.73
N LEU A 94 3.17 -1.26 7.68
CA LEU A 94 4.16 -2.19 7.11
C LEU A 94 5.58 -2.01 7.67
N ASP A 95 5.86 -0.97 8.46
CA ASP A 95 7.23 -0.60 8.81
C ASP A 95 7.94 -1.68 9.65
N ASP A 96 7.20 -2.39 10.49
CA ASP A 96 7.63 -3.53 11.30
C ASP A 96 7.52 -4.90 10.57
N VAL A 97 6.97 -4.92 9.35
CA VAL A 97 6.85 -6.14 8.54
C VAL A 97 8.12 -6.33 7.71
N GLU A 98 8.72 -7.52 7.79
CA GLU A 98 9.84 -7.89 6.94
C GLU A 98 9.43 -7.86 5.45
N ALA A 99 10.29 -7.33 4.57
CA ALA A 99 9.97 -7.12 3.16
C ALA A 99 9.45 -8.39 2.44
N ASN A 100 10.05 -9.55 2.74
CA ASN A 100 9.63 -10.84 2.17
C ASN A 100 8.29 -11.37 2.70
N LYS A 101 7.76 -10.80 3.79
CA LYS A 101 6.46 -11.14 4.38
C LYS A 101 5.34 -10.18 4.02
N VAL A 102 5.63 -9.06 3.36
CA VAL A 102 4.61 -8.04 3.02
C VAL A 102 3.44 -8.62 2.22
N VAL A 103 3.71 -9.50 1.24
CA VAL A 103 2.65 -10.12 0.44
C VAL A 103 1.78 -11.08 1.27
N ALA A 104 2.39 -11.79 2.24
CA ALA A 104 1.64 -12.64 3.16
C ALA A 104 0.80 -11.81 4.14
N PHE A 105 1.36 -10.71 4.65
CA PHE A 105 0.66 -9.72 5.47
C PHE A 105 -0.57 -9.16 4.75
N GLU A 106 -0.41 -8.71 3.50
CA GLU A 106 -1.52 -8.18 2.71
C GLU A 106 -2.62 -9.22 2.53
N ALA A 107 -2.27 -10.45 2.15
CA ALA A 107 -3.26 -11.51 1.96
C ALA A 107 -4.04 -11.81 3.26
N ALA A 108 -3.35 -11.87 4.40
CA ALA A 108 -3.98 -12.10 5.70
C ALA A 108 -4.85 -10.91 6.13
N LEU A 109 -4.37 -9.68 5.92
CA LEU A 109 -5.12 -8.46 6.22
C LEU A 109 -6.40 -8.40 5.38
N LEU A 110 -6.30 -8.62 4.06
CA LEU A 110 -7.47 -8.59 3.18
C LEU A 110 -8.47 -9.69 3.53
N ALA A 111 -8.01 -10.88 3.92
CA ALA A 111 -8.89 -11.93 4.41
C ALA A 111 -9.65 -11.48 5.68
N TYR A 112 -8.94 -10.93 6.67
CA TYR A 112 -9.55 -10.38 7.88
C TYR A 112 -10.55 -9.27 7.56
N MET A 113 -10.22 -8.33 6.68
CA MET A 113 -11.10 -7.23 6.31
C MET A 113 -12.38 -7.72 5.65
N ASN A 114 -12.27 -8.71 4.76
CA ASN A 114 -13.41 -9.31 4.08
C ASN A 114 -14.32 -10.13 5.02
N THR A 115 -13.79 -10.68 6.12
CA THR A 115 -14.59 -11.47 7.08
C THR A 115 -15.13 -10.64 8.23
N SER A 116 -14.29 -9.79 8.83
CA SER A 116 -14.52 -9.13 10.11
C SER A 116 -14.95 -7.67 9.94
N GLN A 117 -14.63 -7.05 8.80
CA GLN A 117 -14.92 -5.64 8.50
C GLN A 117 -15.78 -5.50 7.25
N LYS A 118 -16.67 -6.48 7.02
CA LYS A 118 -17.47 -6.59 5.78
C LYS A 118 -18.27 -5.33 5.48
N ASP A 119 -18.95 -4.75 6.48
CA ASP A 119 -19.77 -3.55 6.29
C ASP A 119 -18.93 -2.34 5.82
N LEU A 120 -17.70 -2.21 6.33
CA LEU A 120 -16.77 -1.17 5.88
C LEU A 120 -16.33 -1.42 4.44
N MET A 121 -15.99 -2.67 4.10
CA MET A 121 -15.57 -3.06 2.75
C MET A 121 -16.69 -2.84 1.72
N ASP A 122 -17.92 -3.22 2.04
CA ASP A 122 -19.09 -3.04 1.19
C ASP A 122 -19.36 -1.53 0.98
N SER A 123 -19.30 -0.72 2.05
CA SER A 123 -19.48 0.74 1.97
C SER A 123 -18.45 1.43 1.06
N ILE A 124 -17.17 1.02 1.14
CA ILE A 124 -16.12 1.58 0.27
C ILE A 124 -16.31 1.12 -1.19
N ASN A 125 -16.72 -0.13 -1.41
CA ASN A 125 -16.97 -0.64 -2.76
C ASN A 125 -18.17 0.07 -3.45
N GLU A 126 -19.23 0.35 -2.70
CA GLU A 126 -20.42 1.04 -3.23
C GLU A 126 -20.18 2.53 -3.48
N SER A 127 -19.57 3.23 -2.51
CA SER A 127 -19.40 4.68 -2.58
C SER A 127 -18.14 5.12 -3.33
N GLY A 128 -17.07 4.32 -3.27
CA GLY A 128 -15.72 4.72 -3.67
C GLY A 128 -15.17 5.91 -2.89
N ASP A 129 -15.79 6.28 -1.77
CA ASP A 129 -15.48 7.50 -1.02
C ASP A 129 -14.34 7.28 -0.03
N TYR A 130 -13.75 8.39 0.41
CA TYR A 130 -12.77 8.44 1.48
C TYR A 130 -12.92 9.74 2.26
N ASN A 131 -13.01 9.59 3.58
CA ASN A 131 -13.16 10.66 4.56
C ASN A 131 -12.50 10.23 5.89
N ASP A 132 -12.52 11.11 6.88
CA ASP A 132 -11.82 10.87 8.14
C ASP A 132 -12.44 9.73 8.97
N ASP A 133 -13.75 9.48 8.84
CA ASP A 133 -14.42 8.34 9.49
C ASP A 133 -13.96 7.01 8.88
N ILE A 134 -13.91 6.92 7.55
CA ILE A 134 -13.38 5.75 6.85
C ILE A 134 -11.90 5.53 7.21
N ALA A 135 -11.11 6.60 7.25
CA ALA A 135 -9.70 6.53 7.63
C ALA A 135 -9.53 6.00 9.07
N ALA A 136 -10.32 6.50 10.02
CA ALA A 136 -10.29 6.04 11.40
C ALA A 136 -10.69 4.56 11.53
N LYS A 137 -11.72 4.14 10.79
CA LYS A 137 -12.17 2.73 10.76
C LYS A 137 -11.12 1.80 10.16
N LEU A 138 -10.48 2.20 9.05
CA LEU A 138 -9.38 1.45 8.45
C LEU A 138 -8.20 1.32 9.40
N GLN A 139 -7.82 2.41 10.08
CA GLN A 139 -6.74 2.39 11.07
C GLN A 139 -7.06 1.44 12.21
N ALA A 140 -8.24 1.58 12.83
CA ALA A 140 -8.66 0.74 13.94
C ALA A 140 -8.72 -0.75 13.54
N ALA A 141 -9.19 -1.06 12.34
CA ALA A 141 -9.23 -2.42 11.82
C ALA A 141 -7.83 -3.01 11.59
N ILE A 142 -6.89 -2.22 11.08
CA ILE A 142 -5.50 -2.67 10.89
C ILE A 142 -4.81 -2.85 12.24
N ASP A 143 -5.03 -1.95 13.19
CA ASP A 143 -4.46 -2.06 14.53
C ASP A 143 -4.99 -3.31 15.26
N ASP A 144 -6.30 -3.58 15.16
CA ASP A 144 -6.92 -4.81 15.66
C ASP A 144 -6.36 -6.05 14.98
N PHE A 145 -6.23 -6.01 13.64
CA PHE A 145 -5.63 -7.10 12.88
C PHE A 145 -4.22 -7.42 13.38
N LYS A 146 -3.37 -6.39 13.52
CA LYS A 146 -1.98 -6.55 13.97
C LYS A 146 -1.87 -7.03 15.42
N ALA A 147 -2.82 -6.67 16.28
CA ALA A 147 -2.84 -7.11 17.68
C ALA A 147 -3.30 -8.57 17.83
N ASN A 148 -4.25 -9.01 17.01
CA ASN A 148 -5.01 -10.24 17.26
C ASN A 148 -4.83 -11.34 16.20
N ASN A 149 -4.12 -11.07 15.11
CA ASN A 149 -3.94 -12.02 14.00
C ASN A 149 -2.47 -12.25 13.69
N THR A 150 -2.21 -13.29 12.90
CA THR A 150 -0.87 -13.71 12.49
C THR A 150 -0.74 -13.66 10.97
N TRP A 151 0.48 -13.41 10.48
CA TRP A 151 0.83 -13.39 9.07
C TRP A 151 2.24 -13.91 8.82
#